data_AF-A0A6I0EMT1-F1
#
_entry.id   AF-A0A6I0EMT1-F1
#
_cell.length_a   1.000
_cell.length_b   1.000
_cell.length_c   1.000
_cell.angle_alpha   90.00
_cell.angle_beta   90.00
_cell.angle_gamma   90.00
#
_symmetry.space_group_name_H-M   'P 1'
#
loop_
_entity.id
_entity.type
_entity.pdbx_description
1 polymer ?
#
loop_
_entity_poly.entity_id
_entity_poly.type
_entity_poly.pdbx_seq_one_letter_code
_entity_poly.pdbx_strand_id
1 'polypeptide(L)'
;MLWILLLFFLQWLLAPLAQWLFSKRGPQITAALGPRDEAPPMPVWGGRLERAFRNMMEARFLFIPLALLAEMQPAAHELAARGAALFLVAIYVPAYVSGVPGLRSIARGIGHAGLLMMVCALL
;
A
#
# COMPACT_ATOMS: atom_id res chain seq x y z
N MET A 1 -6.21 -8.57 10.21
CA MET A 1 -6.65 -7.29 9.61
C MET A 1 -5.80 -6.08 10.01
N LEU A 2 -5.47 -5.87 11.30
CA LEU A 2 -4.73 -4.68 11.76
C LEU A 2 -3.39 -4.42 11.05
N TRP A 3 -2.61 -5.47 10.76
CA TRP A 3 -1.33 -5.36 10.05
C TRP A 3 -1.44 -4.71 8.67
N ILE A 4 -2.58 -4.88 8.01
CA ILE A 4 -2.83 -4.34 6.66
C ILE A 4 -3.07 -2.82 6.75
N LEU A 5 -3.85 -2.39 7.74
CA LEU A 5 -4.04 -0.97 8.03
C LEU A 5 -2.73 -0.30 8.44
N LEU A 6 -1.90 -0.99 9.24
CA LEU A 6 -0.58 -0.50 9.60
C LEU A 6 0.32 -0.33 8.37
N LEU A 7 0.35 -1.29 7.45
CA LEU A 7 1.11 -1.15 6.20
C LEU A 7 0.59 -0.01 5.34
N PHE A 8 -0.73 0.18 5.25
CA PHE A 8 -1.31 1.32 4.53
C PHE A 8 -0.88 2.64 5.16
N PHE A 9 -0.93 2.73 6.49
CA PHE A 9 -0.50 3.91 7.22
C PHE A 9 0.98 4.20 6.99
N LEU A 10 1.83 3.17 7.06
CA LEU A 10 3.25 3.32 6.77
C LEU A 10 3.51 3.78 5.33
N GLN A 11 2.86 3.18 4.32
CA GLN A 11 3.04 3.58 2.92
C GLN A 11 2.55 5.00 2.65
N TRP A 12 1.43 5.38 3.27
CA TRP A 12 0.90 6.75 3.21
C TRP A 12 1.88 7.77 3.78
N LEU A 13 2.58 7.41 4.86
CA LEU A 13 3.52 8.30 5.53
C LEU A 13 4.89 8.35 4.82
N LEU A 14 5.35 7.24 4.25
CA LEU A 14 6.71 7.11 3.71
C LEU A 14 7.00 8.01 2.51
N ALA A 15 6.07 8.17 1.56
CA ALA A 15 6.27 9.00 0.38
C ALA A 15 6.42 10.51 0.69
N PRO A 16 5.53 11.15 1.48
CA PRO A 16 5.72 12.54 1.88
C PRO A 16 6.95 12.70 2.78
N LEU A 17 7.25 11.77 3.69
CA LEU A 17 8.49 11.84 4.46
C LEU A 17 9.73 11.79 3.55
N ALA A 18 9.72 10.94 2.52
CA ALA A 18 10.78 10.88 1.53
C ALA A 18 10.96 12.22 0.79
N GLN A 19 9.85 12.85 0.41
CA GLN A 19 9.86 14.13 -0.29
C GLN A 19 10.44 15.27 0.55
N TRP A 20 10.01 15.39 1.81
CA TRP A 20 10.35 16.52 2.67
C TRP A 20 11.68 16.35 3.40
N LEU A 21 12.07 15.12 3.79
CA LEU A 21 13.30 14.87 4.53
C LEU A 21 14.51 14.61 3.63
N PHE A 22 14.30 14.05 2.43
CA PHE A 22 15.38 13.57 1.56
C PHE A 22 15.37 14.23 0.18
N SER A 23 14.82 15.44 0.08
CA SER A 23 14.89 16.23 -1.15
C SER A 23 16.34 16.55 -1.52
N LYS A 24 16.60 16.75 -2.82
CA LYS A 24 17.91 17.26 -3.31
C LYS A 24 18.27 18.64 -2.76
N ARG A 25 17.30 19.38 -2.22
CA ARG A 25 17.48 20.68 -1.55
C ARG A 25 17.82 20.56 -0.05
N GLY A 26 17.99 19.34 0.47
CA GLY A 26 18.12 19.05 1.89
C GLY A 26 16.76 18.91 2.60
N PRO A 27 16.76 18.60 3.92
CA PRO A 27 15.53 18.47 4.70
C PRO A 27 14.79 19.81 4.81
N GLN A 28 13.54 19.86 4.36
CA GLN A 28 12.71 21.07 4.34
C GLN A 28 11.58 20.99 5.38
N ILE A 29 11.90 20.65 6.62
CA ILE A 29 10.92 20.40 7.69
C ILE A 29 10.13 21.67 8.05
N THR A 30 10.80 22.83 8.11
CA THR A 30 10.15 24.11 8.40
C THR A 30 9.16 24.51 7.31
N ALA A 31 9.51 24.27 6.04
CA ALA A 31 8.60 24.49 4.92
C ALA A 31 7.45 23.48 4.89
N ALA A 32 7.67 22.24 5.36
CA ALA A 32 6.62 21.22 5.47
C ALA A 32 5.50 21.59 6.46
N LEU A 33 5.82 22.45 7.43
CA LEU A 33 4.90 23.02 8.42
C LEU A 33 4.17 24.27 7.90
N GLY A 34 4.64 24.85 6.79
CA GLY A 34 4.04 26.00 6.11
C GLY A 34 3.13 25.61 4.94
N PRO A 35 2.75 26.58 4.09
CA PRO A 35 1.97 26.32 2.88
C PRO A 35 2.68 25.32 1.96
N ARG A 36 1.98 24.27 1.53
CA ARG A 36 2.55 23.16 0.74
C ARG A 36 2.57 23.43 -0.77
N ASP A 37 2.40 24.69 -1.17
CA ASP A 37 2.31 25.10 -2.57
C ASP A 37 3.66 24.91 -3.30
N GLU A 38 4.77 25.04 -2.57
CA GLU A 38 6.13 24.82 -3.08
C GLU A 38 6.75 23.53 -2.54
N ALA A 39 6.24 22.39 -3.01
CA ALA A 39 6.77 21.10 -2.59
C ALA A 39 8.21 20.87 -3.09
N PRO A 40 9.11 20.30 -2.24
CA PRO A 40 10.46 19.92 -2.65
C PRO A 40 10.47 18.96 -3.84
N PRO A 41 11.54 18.98 -4.65
CA PRO A 41 11.75 17.94 -5.66
C PRO A 41 11.86 16.57 -4.99
N MET A 42 11.06 15.62 -5.48
CA MET A 42 10.97 14.25 -4.99
C MET A 42 12.24 13.46 -5.35
N PRO A 43 12.89 12.75 -4.40
CA PRO A 43 14.00 11.86 -4.72
C PRO A 43 13.53 10.66 -5.55
N VAL A 44 14.44 10.07 -6.35
CA VAL A 44 14.11 8.97 -7.28
C VAL A 44 13.44 7.78 -6.59
N TRP A 45 13.95 7.40 -5.40
CA TRP A 45 13.38 6.33 -4.60
C TRP A 45 12.05 6.74 -3.92
N GLY A 46 11.91 8.01 -3.52
CA GLY A 46 10.64 8.57 -3.04
C GLY A 46 9.54 8.49 -4.09
N GLY A 47 9.88 8.74 -5.36
CA GLY A 47 8.97 8.52 -6.49
C GLY A 47 8.60 7.05 -6.69
N ARG A 48 9.44 6.08 -6.30
CA ARG A 48 9.09 4.65 -6.31
C ARG A 48 8.09 4.33 -5.20
N LEU A 49 8.26 4.92 -4.01
CA LEU A 49 7.32 4.80 -2.89
C LEU A 49 5.96 5.40 -3.23
N GLU A 50 5.93 6.59 -3.85
CA GLU A 50 4.69 7.24 -4.30
C GLU A 50 3.92 6.36 -5.30
N ARG A 51 4.63 5.74 -6.26
CA ARG A 51 4.01 4.78 -7.17
C ARG A 51 3.50 3.54 -6.44
N ALA A 52 4.25 2.99 -5.51
CA ALA A 52 3.81 1.85 -4.71
C ALA A 52 2.53 2.19 -3.93
N PHE A 53 2.51 3.37 -3.29
CA PHE A 53 1.37 3.91 -2.57
C PHE A 53 0.14 4.08 -3.46
N ARG A 54 0.28 4.67 -4.66
CA ARG A 54 -0.84 4.78 -5.61
C ARG A 54 -1.43 3.44 -6.03
N ASN A 55 -0.59 2.44 -6.32
CA ASN A 55 -1.08 1.10 -6.69
C ASN A 55 -1.81 0.42 -5.53
N MET A 56 -1.30 0.60 -4.32
CA MET A 56 -2.00 0.18 -3.11
C MET A 56 -3.36 0.88 -2.99
N MET A 57 -3.39 2.17 -3.31
CA MET A 57 -4.57 3.02 -3.21
C MET A 57 -5.74 2.54 -4.06
N GLU A 58 -5.45 2.03 -5.25
CA GLU A 58 -6.44 1.40 -6.13
C GLU A 58 -6.96 0.09 -5.50
N ALA A 59 -6.06 -0.73 -4.96
CA ALA A 59 -6.40 -2.04 -4.42
C ALA A 59 -7.20 -1.98 -3.09
N ARG A 60 -6.94 -0.98 -2.24
CA ARG A 60 -7.62 -0.84 -0.94
C ARG A 60 -9.12 -0.57 -1.04
N PHE A 61 -9.59 0.01 -2.15
CA PHE A 61 -11.01 0.33 -2.34
C PHE A 61 -11.87 -0.93 -2.36
N LEU A 62 -11.31 -2.04 -2.84
CA LEU A 62 -11.95 -3.35 -2.78
C LEU A 62 -11.64 -4.07 -1.47
N PHE A 63 -10.40 -3.98 -1.00
CA PHE A 63 -9.97 -4.70 0.19
C PHE A 63 -10.74 -4.29 1.46
N ILE A 64 -10.89 -2.99 1.73
CA ILE A 64 -11.46 -2.50 3.00
C ILE A 64 -12.92 -2.95 3.18
N PRO A 65 -13.84 -2.79 2.21
CA PRO A 65 -15.20 -3.30 2.33
C PRO A 65 -15.26 -4.81 2.54
N LEU A 66 -14.46 -5.59 1.79
CA LEU A 66 -14.42 -7.05 1.94
C LEU A 66 -13.92 -7.46 3.32
N ALA A 67 -12.89 -6.78 3.84
CA ALA A 67 -12.37 -7.02 5.18
C ALA A 67 -13.42 -6.73 6.25
N LEU A 68 -14.13 -5.61 6.15
CA LEU A 68 -15.18 -5.24 7.09
C LEU A 68 -16.36 -6.24 7.06
N LEU A 69 -16.80 -6.64 5.87
CA LEU A 69 -17.85 -7.66 5.72
C LEU A 69 -17.43 -9.00 6.32
N ALA A 70 -16.17 -9.40 6.15
CA ALA A 70 -15.66 -10.65 6.70
C ALA A 70 -15.57 -10.64 8.23
N GLU A 71 -15.29 -9.50 8.86
CA GLU A 71 -15.35 -9.36 10.32
C GLU A 71 -16.79 -9.45 10.85
N MET A 72 -17.79 -9.08 10.05
CA MET A 72 -19.21 -9.20 10.41
C MET A 72 -19.77 -10.61 10.20
N GLN A 73 -19.05 -11.50 9.52
CA GLN A 73 -19.48 -12.86 9.20
C GLN A 73 -18.49 -13.90 9.75
N PRO A 74 -18.73 -14.47 10.94
CA PRO A 74 -17.81 -15.42 11.58
C PRO A 74 -17.47 -16.63 10.69
N ALA A 75 -18.41 -17.09 9.86
CA ALA A 75 -18.20 -18.20 8.93
C ALA A 75 -17.22 -17.86 7.77
N ALA A 76 -17.12 -16.60 7.39
CA ALA A 76 -16.24 -16.12 6.32
C ALA A 76 -14.80 -15.85 6.81
N HIS A 77 -14.61 -15.77 8.13
CA HIS A 77 -13.40 -15.20 8.74
C HIS A 77 -12.11 -15.94 8.33
N GLU A 78 -12.11 -17.28 8.32
CA GLU A 78 -10.90 -18.06 8.04
C GLU A 78 -10.41 -17.90 6.60
N LEU A 79 -11.31 -18.03 5.62
CA LEU A 79 -10.96 -17.91 4.20
C LEU A 79 -10.62 -16.46 3.84
N ALA A 80 -11.37 -15.49 4.37
CA ALA A 80 -11.09 -14.07 4.18
C ALA A 80 -9.75 -13.66 4.81
N ALA A 81 -9.38 -14.20 5.98
CA ALA A 81 -8.09 -13.95 6.60
C ALA A 81 -6.92 -14.47 5.74
N ARG A 82 -7.08 -15.63 5.10
CA ARG A 82 -6.08 -16.17 4.16
C ARG A 82 -5.97 -15.33 2.89
N GLY A 83 -7.11 -14.92 2.32
CA GLY A 83 -7.13 -13.99 1.17
C GLY A 83 -6.46 -12.66 1.50
N ALA A 84 -6.69 -12.13 2.70
CA ALA A 84 -6.06 -10.91 3.19
C ALA A 84 -4.54 -11.06 3.42
N ALA A 85 -4.08 -12.22 3.88
CA ALA A 85 -2.65 -12.50 4.01
C ALA A 85 -1.95 -12.59 2.64
N LEU A 86 -2.59 -13.20 1.64
CA LEU A 86 -2.10 -13.22 0.25
C LEU A 86 -2.00 -11.81 -0.34
N PHE A 87 -3.02 -10.99 -0.10
CA PHE A 87 -3.00 -9.58 -0.47
C PHE A 87 -1.84 -8.82 0.16
N LEU A 88 -1.48 -9.11 1.42
CA LEU A 88 -0.34 -8.51 2.12
C LEU A 88 1.01 -8.82 1.45
N VAL A 89 1.24 -10.09 1.11
CA VAL A 89 2.50 -10.56 0.50
C VAL A 89 2.69 -9.95 -0.88
N ALA A 90 1.61 -9.86 -1.66
CA ALA A 90 1.57 -9.21 -2.98
C ALA A 90 1.97 -7.73 -2.98
N ILE A 91 1.76 -7.06 -1.85
CA ILE A 91 1.88 -5.61 -1.73
C ILE A 91 3.25 -5.17 -1.20
N TYR A 92 4.08 -6.12 -0.76
CA TYR A 92 5.26 -5.80 0.00
C TYR A 92 6.19 -4.86 -0.80
N VAL A 93 6.45 -3.71 -0.18
CA VAL A 93 7.21 -2.54 -0.66
C VAL A 93 8.55 -2.86 -1.38
N PRO A 94 9.30 -3.94 -1.06
CA PRO A 94 10.55 -4.25 -1.74
C PRO A 94 10.38 -4.52 -3.24
N ALA A 95 9.24 -5.06 -3.68
CA ALA A 95 9.04 -5.39 -5.10
C ALA A 95 9.00 -4.14 -6.00
N TYR A 96 8.49 -3.02 -5.48
CA TYR A 96 8.43 -1.75 -6.21
C TYR A 96 9.75 -0.97 -6.15
N VAL A 97 10.56 -1.21 -5.12
CA VAL A 97 11.82 -0.51 -4.91
C VAL A 97 12.99 -1.22 -5.60
N SER A 98 12.91 -2.55 -5.78
CA SER A 98 14.00 -3.39 -6.29
C SER A 98 14.32 -3.22 -7.78
N GLY A 99 13.41 -2.67 -8.57
CA GLY A 99 13.63 -2.47 -10.02
C GLY A 99 13.65 -3.76 -10.85
N VAL A 100 13.23 -4.88 -10.28
CA VAL A 100 13.22 -6.19 -10.95
C VAL A 100 12.08 -6.26 -11.98
N PRO A 101 12.36 -6.54 -13.26
CA PRO A 101 11.33 -6.75 -14.28
C PRO A 101 10.39 -7.91 -13.90
N GLY A 102 9.08 -7.75 -14.14
CA GLY A 102 8.09 -8.81 -13.93
C GLY A 102 7.61 -9.04 -12.49
N LEU A 103 8.43 -8.72 -11.48
CA LEU A 103 8.08 -8.92 -10.06
C LEU A 103 6.78 -8.17 -9.68
N ARG A 104 6.61 -6.96 -10.19
CA ARG A 104 5.39 -6.14 -10.04
C ARG A 104 4.13 -6.83 -10.57
N SER A 105 4.24 -7.51 -11.70
CA SER A 105 3.08 -8.18 -12.33
C SER A 105 2.69 -9.42 -11.53
N ILE A 106 3.67 -10.19 -11.06
CA ILE A 106 3.45 -11.35 -10.17
C ILE A 106 2.79 -10.89 -8.88
N ALA A 107 3.33 -9.84 -8.24
CA ALA A 107 2.77 -9.26 -7.03
C ALA A 107 1.32 -8.82 -7.25
N ARG A 108 1.02 -8.10 -8.34
CA ARG A 108 -0.36 -7.74 -8.69
C ARG A 108 -1.24 -8.98 -8.84
N GLY A 109 -0.78 -10.03 -9.53
CA GLY A 109 -1.54 -11.27 -9.70
C GLY A 109 -1.90 -11.93 -8.36
N ILE A 110 -0.93 -12.06 -7.45
CA ILE A 110 -1.14 -12.58 -6.10
C ILE A 110 -2.16 -11.72 -5.32
N GLY A 111 -2.09 -10.39 -5.47
CA GLY A 111 -3.03 -9.47 -4.83
C GLY A 111 -4.46 -9.66 -5.32
N HIS A 112 -4.67 -9.86 -6.63
CA HIS A 112 -5.99 -10.15 -7.18
C HIS A 112 -6.52 -11.51 -6.71
N ALA A 113 -5.66 -12.53 -6.64
CA ALA A 113 -6.05 -13.83 -6.11
C ALA A 113 -6.51 -13.74 -4.64
N GLY A 114 -5.80 -12.96 -3.82
CA GLY A 114 -6.21 -12.69 -2.43
C GLY A 114 -7.57 -11.98 -2.33
N LEU A 115 -7.84 -10.98 -3.18
CA LEU A 115 -9.14 -10.31 -3.24
C LEU A 115 -10.26 -11.27 -3.68
N LEU A 116 -10.01 -12.10 -4.70
CA LEU A 116 -10.98 -13.10 -5.15
C LEU A 116 -11.31 -14.11 -4.06
N MET A 117 -10.32 -14.55 -3.28
CA MET A 117 -10.57 -15.43 -2.14
C MET A 117 -11.47 -14.78 -1.08
N MET A 118 -11.28 -13.48 -0.80
CA MET A 118 -12.15 -12.75 0.12
C MET A 118 -13.57 -12.62 -0.43
N VAL A 119 -13.73 -12.42 -1.74
CA VAL A 119 -15.05 -12.44 -2.39
C VAL A 119 -15.70 -13.82 -2.24
N CYS A 120 -14.98 -14.89 -2.56
CA CYS A 120 -15.49 -16.27 -2.41
C CYS A 120 -15.80 -16.65 -0.96
N ALA A 121 -15.17 -16.03 0.03
CA ALA A 121 -15.48 -16.25 1.44
C ALA A 121 -16.79 -15.59 1.88
N LEU A 122 -17.21 -14.52 1.19
CA LEU A 122 -18.39 -13.72 1.51
C LEU A 122 -19.64 -14.10 0.70
N LEU A 123 -19.46 -14.93 -0.32
CA LEU A 123 -20.53 -15.55 -1.11
C LEU A 123 -20.96 -16.86 -0.46
#